data_AF-A0A7C5DSI3-F1
#
_entry.id   AF-A0A7C5DSI3-F1
#
_cell.length_a   1.000
_cell.length_b   1.000
_cell.length_c   1.000
_cell.angle_alpha   90.00
_cell.angle_beta   90.00
_cell.angle_gamma   90.00
#
_symmetry.space_group_name_H-M   'P 1'
#
loop_
_entity.id
_entity.type
_entity.pdbx_description
1 polymer ?
#
loop_
_entity_poly.entity_id
_entity_poly.type
_entity_poly.pdbx_seq_one_letter_code
_entity_poly.pdbx_strand_id
1 'polypeptide(L)'
;MRFELACLLAIMFVSLNMLDAELTALALSLGSSEVNHFVEGFGFDLVLKTLVSAAFAIPLLLIRWWRALVLLCAGMSGVVAWNVIAVMTWL
;
A
#
# COMPACT_ATOMS: atom_id res chain seq x y z
N MET A 1 -21.95 -5.30 12.30
CA MET A 1 -21.65 -5.80 10.94
C MET A 1 -21.04 -4.78 9.99
N ARG A 2 -21.72 -3.70 9.54
CA ARG A 2 -21.13 -2.78 8.52
C ARG A 2 -19.90 -1.97 8.98
N PHE A 3 -19.81 -1.64 10.26
CA PHE A 3 -18.70 -0.84 10.80
C PHE A 3 -17.44 -1.69 11.03
N GLU A 4 -17.60 -2.90 11.56
CA GLU A 4 -16.49 -3.86 11.74
C GLU A 4 -15.81 -4.19 10.41
N LEU A 5 -16.59 -4.39 9.35
CA LEU A 5 -16.08 -4.63 8.00
C LEU A 5 -15.28 -3.43 7.47
N ALA A 6 -15.72 -2.19 7.76
CA ALA A 6 -14.98 -0.99 7.38
C ALA A 6 -13.66 -0.85 8.16
N CYS A 7 -13.66 -1.19 9.47
CA CYS A 7 -12.43 -1.25 10.26
C CYS A 7 -11.45 -2.30 9.73
N LEU A 8 -11.93 -3.51 9.40
CA LEU A 8 -11.10 -4.57 8.83
C LEU A 8 -10.52 -4.16 7.48
N LEU A 9 -11.30 -3.52 6.61
CA LEU A 9 -10.81 -2.99 5.33
C LEU A 9 -9.77 -1.89 5.52
N ALA A 10 -9.95 -1.00 6.50
CA ALA A 10 -8.95 0.03 6.79
C ALA A 10 -7.64 -0.57 7.31
N ILE A 11 -7.71 -1.54 8.22
CA ILE A 11 -6.52 -2.28 8.70
C ILE A 11 -5.84 -2.97 7.53
N MET A 12 -6.60 -3.71 6.71
CA MET A 12 -6.08 -4.40 5.54
C MET A 12 -5.43 -3.44 4.55
N PHE A 13 -6.04 -2.27 4.30
CA PHE A 13 -5.47 -1.24 3.43
C PHE A 13 -4.13 -0.71 3.95
N VAL A 14 -4.04 -0.43 5.25
CA VAL A 14 -2.79 0.03 5.89
C VAL A 14 -1.73 -1.07 5.82
N SER A 15 -2.08 -2.33 6.14
CA SER A 15 -1.17 -3.46 6.04
C SER A 15 -0.67 -3.70 4.62
N LEU A 16 -1.53 -3.55 3.62
CA LEU A 16 -1.14 -3.67 2.20
C LEU A 16 -0.16 -2.56 1.79
N ASN A 17 -0.35 -1.32 2.25
CA ASN A 17 0.59 -0.23 1.99
C ASN A 17 1.94 -0.44 2.69
N MET A 18 1.94 -1.01 3.90
CA MET A 18 3.15 -1.35 4.62
C MET A 18 3.93 -2.46 3.91
N LEU A 19 3.23 -3.52 3.47
CA LEU A 19 3.83 -4.61 2.69
C LEU A 19 4.37 -4.13 1.33
N ASP A 20 3.66 -3.21 0.69
CA ASP A 20 4.10 -2.59 -0.57
C ASP A 20 5.41 -1.81 -0.41
N ALA A 21 5.56 -1.05 0.67
CA ALA A 21 6.79 -0.33 1.00
C ALA A 21 7.97 -1.30 1.23
N GLU A 22 7.77 -2.38 2.00
CA GLU A 22 8.79 -3.41 2.23
C GLU A 22 9.21 -4.10 0.93
N LEU A 23 8.26 -4.47 0.06
CA LEU A 23 8.56 -5.08 -1.23
C LEU A 23 9.28 -4.13 -2.17
N THR A 24 8.92 -2.84 -2.16
CA THR A 24 9.62 -1.80 -2.93
C THR A 24 11.06 -1.66 -2.43
N ALA A 25 11.26 -1.61 -1.11
CA ALA A 25 12.59 -1.54 -0.50
C ALA A 25 13.44 -2.78 -0.83
N LEU A 26 12.84 -3.98 -0.79
CA LEU A 26 13.51 -5.22 -1.20
C LEU A 26 13.88 -5.21 -2.69
N ALA A 27 12.98 -4.81 -3.60
CA ALA A 27 13.26 -4.73 -5.02
C ALA A 27 14.45 -3.81 -5.33
N LEU A 28 14.50 -2.65 -4.68
CA LEU A 28 15.62 -1.73 -4.80
C LEU A 28 16.92 -2.25 -4.18
N SER A 29 16.85 -2.95 -3.05
CA SER A 29 18.01 -3.60 -2.46
C SER A 29 18.63 -4.67 -3.37
N LEU A 30 17.82 -5.28 -4.24
CA LEU A 30 18.23 -6.28 -5.23
C LEU A 30 18.77 -5.66 -6.54
N GLY A 31 18.91 -4.34 -6.60
CA GLY A 31 19.49 -3.65 -7.75
C GLY A 31 18.47 -3.17 -8.79
N SER A 32 17.16 -3.24 -8.51
CA SER A 32 16.17 -2.58 -9.37
C SER A 32 16.32 -1.06 -9.22
N SER A 33 16.69 -0.37 -10.30
CA SER A 33 16.70 1.10 -10.31
C SER A 33 15.27 1.62 -10.37
N GLU A 34 14.90 2.53 -9.48
CA GLU A 34 13.64 3.25 -9.59
C GLU A 34 13.59 3.96 -10.95
N VAL A 35 12.58 3.66 -11.77
CA VAL A 35 12.39 4.29 -13.09
C VAL A 35 12.08 5.79 -12.95
N ASN A 36 11.77 6.26 -11.74
CA ASN A 36 11.29 7.61 -11.47
C ASN A 36 12.22 8.36 -10.49
N HIS A 37 13.23 9.05 -11.03
CA HIS A 37 14.20 9.86 -10.26
C HIS A 37 13.56 10.93 -9.34
N PHE A 38 12.31 11.34 -9.59
CA PHE A 38 11.58 12.31 -8.76
C PHE A 38 10.96 11.72 -7.49
N VAL A 39 10.95 10.40 -7.33
CA VAL A 39 10.31 9.67 -6.22
C VAL A 39 11.33 8.84 -5.43
N GLU A 40 12.63 9.04 -5.69
CA GLU A 40 13.73 8.51 -4.88
C GLU A 40 13.61 8.98 -3.43
N GLY A 41 13.04 8.11 -2.59
CA GLY A 41 12.83 8.30 -1.15
C GLY A 41 11.38 8.02 -0.73
N PHE A 42 10.41 8.22 -1.63
CA PHE A 42 8.98 8.12 -1.29
C PHE A 42 8.46 6.67 -1.31
N GLY A 43 9.04 5.80 -2.14
CA GLY A 43 8.64 4.39 -2.25
C GLY A 43 8.99 3.54 -1.02
N PHE A 44 10.05 3.92 -0.31
CA PHE A 44 10.71 3.18 0.76
C PHE A 44 10.29 3.60 2.15
N ASP A 45 9.84 4.85 2.30
CA ASP A 45 9.61 5.44 3.61
C ASP A 45 8.30 4.86 4.17
N LEU A 46 8.46 3.71 4.85
CA LEU A 46 7.40 2.93 5.48
C LEU A 46 6.49 3.85 6.28
N VAL A 47 7.06 4.80 7.03
CA VAL A 47 6.33 5.75 7.86
C VAL A 47 5.45 6.63 6.99
N LEU A 48 6.00 7.19 5.92
CA LEU A 48 5.31 8.13 5.05
C LEU A 48 4.20 7.46 4.23
N LYS A 49 4.44 6.28 3.66
CA LYS A 49 3.42 5.45 2.98
C LYS A 49 2.30 5.06 3.95
N THR A 50 2.64 4.68 5.18
CA THR A 50 1.65 4.33 6.21
C THR A 50 0.82 5.56 6.60
N LEU A 51 1.45 6.73 6.79
CA LEU A 51 0.78 7.97 7.16
C LEU A 51 -0.19 8.47 6.07
N VAL A 52 0.23 8.39 4.81
CA VAL A 52 -0.62 8.69 3.65
C VAL A 52 -1.80 7.71 3.60
N SER A 53 -1.55 6.41 3.76
CA SER A 53 -2.63 5.41 3.74
C SER A 53 -3.65 5.64 4.88
N ALA A 54 -3.18 6.01 6.07
CA ALA A 54 -4.03 6.33 7.21
C ALA A 54 -4.83 7.63 6.95
N ALA A 55 -4.20 8.65 6.35
CA ALA A 55 -4.86 9.90 5.99
C ALA A 55 -5.99 9.71 4.98
N PHE A 56 -5.93 8.70 4.10
CA PHE A 56 -7.04 8.33 3.21
C PHE A 56 -8.07 7.40 3.90
N ALA A 57 -7.62 6.45 4.71
CA ALA A 57 -8.49 5.49 5.37
C ALA A 57 -9.40 6.11 6.44
N ILE A 58 -8.89 7.06 7.24
CA ILE A 58 -9.64 7.69 8.35
C ILE A 58 -10.87 8.48 7.86
N PRO A 59 -10.76 9.39 6.86
CA PRO A 59 -11.93 10.09 6.31
C PRO A 59 -12.96 9.15 5.69
N LEU A 60 -12.51 8.11 5.01
CA LEU A 60 -13.39 7.11 4.39
C LEU A 60 -14.16 6.29 5.42
N LEU A 61 -13.53 5.99 6.56
CA LEU A 61 -14.16 5.39 7.74
C LEU A 61 -15.22 6.33 8.33
N LEU A 62 -14.91 7.62 8.46
CA LEU A 62 -15.83 8.65 8.98
C LEU A 62 -17.07 8.83 8.09
N ILE A 63 -16.90 8.82 6.76
CA ILE A 63 -17.99 8.94 5.78
C ILE A 63 -18.73 7.59 5.60
N ARG A 64 -18.27 6.52 6.27
CA ARG A 64 -18.81 5.15 6.18
C ARG A 64 -18.87 4.63 4.74
N TRP A 65 -17.93 5.06 3.90
CA TRP A 65 -17.93 4.74 2.47
C TRP A 65 -17.17 3.45 2.17
N TRP A 66 -17.66 2.37 2.76
CA TRP A 66 -17.02 1.04 2.72
C TRP A 66 -16.74 0.53 1.30
N ARG A 67 -17.56 0.90 0.30
CA ARG A 67 -17.33 0.52 -1.11
C ARG A 67 -16.03 1.10 -1.67
N ALA A 68 -15.70 2.35 -1.30
CA ALA A 68 -14.45 2.97 -1.73
C ALA A 68 -13.24 2.32 -1.04
N LEU A 69 -13.37 1.97 0.24
CA LEU A 69 -12.34 1.18 0.96
C LEU A 69 -12.08 -0.18 0.30
N VAL A 70 -13.12 -0.88 -0.15
CA VAL A 70 -12.97 -2.14 -0.90
C VAL A 70 -12.19 -1.93 -2.20
N LEU A 71 -12.54 -0.89 -2.98
CA LEU A 71 -11.83 -0.58 -4.23
C LEU A 71 -10.36 -0.23 -3.99
N LEU A 72 -10.07 0.55 -2.94
CA LEU A 72 -8.71 0.90 -2.55
C LEU A 72 -7.89 -0.32 -2.13
N CYS A 73 -8.49 -1.22 -1.34
CA CYS A 73 -7.89 -2.50 -0.97
C CYS A 73 -7.58 -3.36 -2.20
N ALA A 74 -8.54 -3.48 -3.12
CA ALA A 74 -8.37 -4.25 -4.35
C ALA A 74 -7.25 -3.66 -5.22
N GLY A 75 -7.22 -2.34 -5.40
CA GLY A 75 -6.14 -1.64 -6.11
C GLY A 75 -4.76 -1.93 -5.49
N MET A 76 -4.63 -1.72 -4.18
CA MET A 76 -3.36 -1.98 -3.48
C MET A 76 -2.94 -3.44 -3.51
N SER A 77 -3.88 -4.39 -3.47
CA SER A 77 -3.54 -5.80 -3.63
C SER A 77 -2.92 -6.11 -5.00
N GLY A 78 -3.36 -5.41 -6.07
CA GLY A 78 -2.75 -5.51 -7.39
C GLY A 78 -1.33 -4.92 -7.43
N VAL A 79 -1.12 -3.78 -6.76
CA VAL A 79 0.21 -3.15 -6.65
C VAL A 79 1.18 -4.06 -5.87
N VAL A 80 0.75 -4.57 -4.72
CA VAL A 80 1.53 -5.53 -3.92
C VAL A 80 1.85 -6.77 -4.74
N ALA A 81 0.88 -7.35 -5.45
CA ALA A 81 1.11 -8.51 -6.30
C ALA A 81 2.14 -8.23 -7.40
N TRP A 82 2.06 -7.06 -8.04
CA TRP A 82 3.06 -6.62 -9.01
C TRP A 82 4.45 -6.50 -8.40
N ASN A 83 4.56 -5.89 -7.21
CA ASN A 83 5.83 -5.74 -6.51
C ASN A 83 6.40 -7.08 -6.03
N VAL A 84 5.58 -8.04 -5.60
CA VAL A 84 6.02 -9.41 -5.33
C VAL A 84 6.60 -10.05 -6.59
N ILE A 85 5.90 -9.95 -7.73
CA ILE A 85 6.38 -10.51 -9.00
C ILE A 85 7.71 -9.86 -9.38
N ALA A 86 7.81 -8.53 -9.28
CA ALA A 86 9.04 -7.80 -9.55
C ALA A 86 10.19 -8.34 -8.68
N VAL A 87 10.03 -8.39 -7.35
CA VAL A 87 11.04 -8.95 -6.43
C VAL A 87 11.44 -10.38 -6.82
N MET A 88 10.47 -11.24 -7.13
CA MET A 88 10.73 -12.63 -7.53
C MET A 88 11.42 -12.76 -8.89
N THR A 89 11.24 -11.80 -9.80
CA THR A 89 11.95 -11.79 -11.10
C THR A 89 13.37 -11.22 -11.01
N TRP A 90 13.68 -10.45 -9.97
CA TRP A 90 15.01 -9.89 -9.71
C TRP A 90 15.84 -10.74 -8.73
N LEU A 91 15.21 -11.67 -8.01
CA LEU A 91 15.83 -12.77 -7.26
C LEU A 91 16.36 -13.85 -8.22
#